data_AF-A0A924B5Q8-F1
#
_entry.id   AF-A0A924B5Q8-F1
#
_cell.length_a   1.000
_cell.length_b   1.000
_cell.length_c   1.000
_cell.angle_alpha   90.00
_cell.angle_beta   90.00
_cell.angle_gamma   90.00
#
_symmetry.space_group_name_H-M   'P 1'
#
loop_
_entity.id
_entity.type
_entity.pdbx_description
1 polymer ?
#
loop_
_entity_poly.entity_id
_entity_poly.type
_entity_poly.pdbx_seq_one_letter_code
_entity_poly.pdbx_strand_id
1 'polypeptide(L)'
;MTATAPHAHETVASSVARPRFFAAARAIAWRHLYKWITVPANFLPTFMFPLIFFTGFAGALGRIGDVPGFNYPANYTTWIFVFSLLQTCLFGGLATGFTIAGDFQSGFARRLMLAVADRRSILVGYVMSTFVRAAIMSAIVTGVAAIAGLEVLGSIPELAAMYLLALSLSICGTLWAAGVMFRARDPQIAPAMQIPMFIAIFLAPVYVPLDLLTG
;
A
#
# COMPACT_ATOMS: atom_id res chain seq x y z
N MET A 1 44.33 34.55 -21.80
CA MET A 1 44.13 33.73 -20.60
C MET A 1 43.05 34.38 -19.75
N THR A 2 41.81 33.93 -19.88
CA THR A 2 40.68 34.38 -19.05
C THR A 2 39.92 33.13 -18.65
N ALA A 3 40.23 32.62 -17.46
CA ALA A 3 39.52 31.50 -16.85
C ALA A 3 38.27 32.04 -16.15
N THR A 4 37.10 31.83 -16.75
CA THR A 4 35.80 31.98 -16.09
C THR A 4 35.42 30.67 -15.43
N ALA A 5 35.38 30.64 -14.10
CA ALA A 5 34.81 29.53 -13.34
C ALA A 5 33.35 29.86 -12.95
N PRO A 6 32.38 28.98 -13.25
CA PRO A 6 31.05 29.09 -12.65
C PRO A 6 30.63 27.75 -12.02
N HIS A 7 30.93 27.49 -10.74
CA HIS A 7 30.44 26.27 -10.06
C HIS A 7 29.99 26.43 -8.59
N ALA A 8 30.08 27.62 -7.98
CA ALA A 8 29.79 27.77 -6.54
C ALA A 8 28.30 28.00 -6.21
N HIS A 9 27.51 28.61 -7.10
CA HIS A 9 26.12 28.96 -6.80
C HIS A 9 25.14 27.77 -6.90
N GLU A 10 25.46 26.74 -7.69
CA GLU A 10 24.60 25.57 -7.92
C GLU A 10 24.66 24.56 -6.75
N THR A 11 25.80 24.48 -6.06
CA THR A 11 26.05 23.52 -4.99
C THR A 11 25.35 23.90 -3.68
N VAL A 12 25.23 25.20 -3.38
CA VAL A 12 24.59 25.68 -2.14
C VAL A 12 23.06 25.59 -2.24
N ALA A 13 22.48 25.90 -3.40
CA ALA A 13 21.04 25.80 -3.62
C ALA A 13 20.52 24.36 -3.50
N SER A 14 21.28 23.38 -4.02
CA SER A 14 20.93 21.95 -3.94
C SER A 14 21.09 21.37 -2.53
N SER A 15 22.08 21.85 -1.76
CA SER A 15 22.31 21.49 -0.36
C SER A 15 21.17 21.92 0.57
N VAL A 16 20.59 23.11 0.37
CA VAL A 16 19.49 23.66 1.19
C VAL A 16 18.10 23.15 0.74
N ALA A 17 17.94 22.79 -0.53
CA ALA A 17 16.69 22.26 -1.06
C ALA A 17 16.35 20.85 -0.55
N ARG A 18 17.35 19.96 -0.43
CA ARG A 18 17.19 18.58 0.08
C ARG A 18 16.65 18.48 1.51
N PRO A 19 17.17 19.20 2.52
CA PRO A 19 16.63 19.14 3.89
C PRO A 19 15.20 19.68 3.97
N ARG A 20 14.85 20.68 3.14
CA ARG A 20 13.47 21.19 3.02
C ARG A 20 12.51 20.16 2.41
N PHE A 21 12.96 19.39 1.41
CA PHE A 21 12.18 18.32 0.80
C PHE A 21 11.79 17.22 1.81
N PHE A 22 12.79 16.64 2.49
CA PHE A 22 12.54 15.56 3.44
C PHE A 22 11.79 16.04 4.68
N ALA A 23 12.04 17.27 5.15
CA ALA A 23 11.27 17.86 6.23
C ALA A 23 9.78 18.00 5.85
N ALA A 24 9.48 18.48 4.63
CA ALA A 24 8.11 18.59 4.15
C ALA A 24 7.44 17.21 3.99
N ALA A 25 8.13 16.24 3.36
CA ALA A 25 7.62 14.88 3.22
C ALA A 25 7.31 14.24 4.58
N ARG A 26 8.21 14.39 5.56
CA ARG A 26 8.03 13.86 6.92
C ARG A 26 6.87 14.54 7.65
N ALA A 27 6.71 15.85 7.53
CA ALA A 27 5.61 16.58 8.16
C ALA A 27 4.25 16.14 7.61
N ILE A 28 4.17 15.95 6.28
CA ILE A 28 2.98 15.44 5.60
C ILE A 28 2.72 14.00 6.07
N ALA A 29 3.73 13.12 6.04
CA ALA A 29 3.59 11.75 6.48
C ALA A 29 3.11 11.65 7.94
N TRP A 30 3.67 12.45 8.84
CA TRP A 30 3.27 12.53 10.25
C TRP A 30 1.81 12.95 10.40
N ARG A 31 1.38 14.01 9.71
CA ARG A 31 -0.02 14.46 9.72
C ARG A 31 -0.96 13.34 9.29
N HIS A 32 -0.63 12.64 8.21
CA HIS A 32 -1.45 11.55 7.69
C HIS A 32 -1.53 10.39 8.67
N LEU A 33 -0.40 10.00 9.25
CA LEU A 33 -0.34 8.92 10.23
C LEU A 33 -1.09 9.29 11.51
N TYR A 34 -0.93 10.53 11.99
CA TYR A 34 -1.65 11.02 13.17
C TYR A 34 -3.17 11.03 12.96
N LYS A 35 -3.65 11.54 11.82
CA LYS A 35 -5.08 11.50 11.46
C LYS A 35 -5.59 10.08 11.30
N TRP A 36 -4.77 9.18 10.77
CA TRP A 36 -5.13 7.77 10.68
C TRP A 36 -5.29 7.17 12.08
N ILE A 37 -4.35 7.39 13.00
CA ILE A 37 -4.37 6.88 14.39
C ILE A 37 -5.53 7.45 15.21
N THR A 38 -5.82 8.74 15.05
CA THR A 38 -6.82 9.46 15.86
C THR A 38 -8.26 9.32 15.37
N VAL A 39 -8.47 8.82 14.15
CA VAL A 39 -9.80 8.66 13.55
C VAL A 39 -10.07 7.17 13.32
N PRO A 40 -10.74 6.48 14.27
CA PRO A 40 -10.98 5.03 14.20
C PRO A 40 -11.64 4.56 12.90
N ALA A 41 -12.51 5.38 12.32
CA ALA A 41 -13.19 5.08 11.06
C ALA A 41 -12.22 4.84 9.88
N ASN A 42 -10.98 5.35 9.95
CA ASN A 42 -9.96 5.14 8.91
C ASN A 42 -9.22 3.80 9.04
N PHE A 43 -9.33 3.11 10.18
CA PHE A 43 -8.69 1.82 10.40
C PHE A 43 -9.48 0.69 9.75
N LEU A 44 -10.75 0.56 10.13
CA LEU A 44 -11.56 -0.64 9.92
C LEU A 44 -11.59 -1.10 8.45
N PRO A 45 -11.91 -0.25 7.46
CA PRO A 45 -12.11 -0.74 6.09
C PRO A 45 -10.86 -1.32 5.43
N THR A 46 -9.67 -0.88 5.83
CA THR A 46 -8.42 -1.18 5.10
C THR A 46 -7.96 -2.63 5.28
N PHE A 47 -8.23 -3.23 6.45
CA PHE A 47 -7.79 -4.59 6.78
C PHE A 47 -8.94 -5.53 7.14
N MET A 48 -10.11 -5.02 7.55
CA MET A 48 -11.29 -5.87 7.80
C MET A 48 -11.72 -6.61 6.55
N PHE A 49 -11.76 -5.93 5.40
CA PHE A 49 -12.18 -6.56 4.16
C PHE A 49 -11.23 -7.71 3.76
N PRO A 50 -9.89 -7.52 3.70
CA PRO A 50 -8.95 -8.64 3.54
C PRO A 50 -9.12 -9.77 4.57
N LEU A 51 -9.37 -9.44 5.84
CA LEU A 51 -9.56 -10.46 6.87
C LEU A 51 -10.86 -11.26 6.71
N ILE A 52 -11.96 -10.62 6.32
CA ILE A 52 -13.23 -11.31 6.02
C ILE A 52 -13.01 -12.26 4.84
N PHE A 53 -12.32 -11.82 3.80
CA PHE A 53 -11.99 -12.67 2.65
C PHE A 53 -11.05 -13.82 3.05
N PHE A 54 -10.02 -13.54 3.84
CA PHE A 54 -9.11 -14.56 4.36
C PHE A 54 -9.87 -15.63 5.15
N THR A 55 -10.68 -15.24 6.13
CA THR A 55 -11.47 -16.18 6.94
C THR A 55 -12.48 -16.93 6.08
N GLY A 56 -13.15 -16.23 5.16
CA GLY A 56 -14.10 -16.83 4.23
C GLY A 56 -13.46 -17.89 3.35
N PHE A 57 -12.30 -17.62 2.76
CA PHE A 57 -11.58 -18.57 1.92
C PHE A 57 -10.90 -19.68 2.72
N ALA A 58 -10.22 -19.37 3.83
CA ALA A 58 -9.62 -20.38 4.69
C ALA A 58 -10.66 -21.37 5.21
N GLY A 59 -11.85 -20.90 5.58
CA GLY A 59 -12.97 -21.75 6.00
C GLY A 59 -13.64 -22.49 4.84
N ALA A 60 -14.11 -21.77 3.82
CA ALA A 60 -14.93 -22.36 2.74
C ALA A 60 -14.12 -23.22 1.76
N LEU A 61 -12.86 -22.84 1.50
CA LEU A 61 -11.97 -23.52 0.56
C LEU A 61 -10.86 -24.30 1.29
N GLY A 62 -10.89 -24.42 2.62
CA GLY A 62 -9.92 -25.23 3.37
C GLY A 62 -9.81 -26.67 2.85
N ARG A 63 -10.94 -27.24 2.40
CA ARG A 63 -11.03 -28.58 1.79
C ARG A 63 -10.49 -28.67 0.36
N ILE A 64 -10.19 -27.55 -0.30
CA ILE A 64 -9.45 -27.56 -1.58
C ILE A 64 -8.04 -28.11 -1.39
N GLY A 65 -7.49 -27.97 -0.18
CA GLY A 65 -6.23 -28.63 0.19
C GLY A 65 -6.24 -30.15 -0.02
N ASP A 66 -7.42 -30.78 0.00
CA ASP A 66 -7.59 -32.24 -0.15
C ASP A 66 -7.83 -32.66 -1.61
N VAL A 67 -7.89 -31.72 -2.56
CA VAL A 67 -8.18 -32.01 -3.97
C VAL A 67 -6.95 -32.63 -4.64
N PRO A 68 -7.11 -33.73 -5.42
CA PRO A 68 -6.01 -34.31 -6.19
C PRO A 68 -5.34 -33.26 -7.08
N GLY A 69 -4.04 -33.03 -6.88
CA GLY A 69 -3.25 -32.04 -7.63
C GLY A 69 -2.89 -30.77 -6.83
N PHE A 70 -3.53 -30.52 -5.67
CA PHE A 70 -3.12 -29.42 -4.78
C PHE A 70 -2.01 -29.88 -3.83
N ASN A 71 -0.76 -29.82 -4.29
CA ASN A 71 0.41 -30.26 -3.52
C ASN A 71 1.08 -29.09 -2.78
N TYR A 72 0.38 -28.44 -1.84
CA TYR A 72 0.98 -27.39 -1.00
C TYR A 72 1.23 -27.89 0.44
N PRO A 73 2.48 -27.87 0.94
CA PRO A 73 2.82 -28.53 2.21
C PRO A 73 2.14 -27.97 3.46
N ALA A 74 1.77 -26.68 3.48
CA ALA A 74 1.27 -25.97 4.67
C ALA A 74 -0.23 -25.65 4.64
N ASN A 75 -1.01 -26.48 3.93
CA ASN A 75 -2.46 -26.37 3.79
C ASN A 75 -2.94 -25.09 3.07
N TYR A 76 -4.24 -25.04 2.79
CA TYR A 76 -4.85 -23.94 2.04
C TYR A 76 -4.78 -22.59 2.79
N THR A 77 -4.83 -22.59 4.13
CA THR A 77 -4.74 -21.38 4.95
C THR A 77 -3.44 -20.60 4.70
N THR A 78 -2.32 -21.31 4.59
CA THR A 78 -1.01 -20.70 4.31
C THR A 78 -0.91 -20.23 2.86
N TRP A 79 -1.51 -20.96 1.93
CA TRP A 79 -1.61 -20.54 0.53
C TRP A 79 -2.36 -19.20 0.38
N ILE A 80 -3.57 -19.11 0.94
CA ILE A 80 -4.43 -17.93 0.78
C ILE A 80 -3.97 -16.73 1.62
N PHE A 81 -3.13 -16.94 2.63
CA PHE A 81 -2.54 -15.85 3.42
C PHE A 81 -1.78 -14.86 2.54
N VAL A 82 -1.01 -15.33 1.56
CA VAL A 82 -0.24 -14.45 0.67
C VAL A 82 -1.17 -13.51 -0.08
N PHE A 83 -2.28 -14.01 -0.61
CA PHE A 83 -3.31 -13.19 -1.26
C PHE A 83 -3.85 -12.10 -0.31
N SER A 84 -4.23 -12.48 0.91
CA SER A 84 -4.74 -11.54 1.92
C SER A 84 -3.72 -10.46 2.29
N LEU A 85 -2.44 -10.83 2.38
CA LEU A 85 -1.34 -9.90 2.64
C LEU A 85 -1.18 -8.89 1.50
N LEU A 86 -1.16 -9.36 0.24
CA LEU A 86 -1.07 -8.49 -0.95
C LEU A 86 -2.29 -7.56 -1.01
N GLN A 87 -3.48 -8.09 -0.78
CA GLN A 87 -4.73 -7.34 -0.77
C GLN A 87 -4.70 -6.24 0.29
N THR A 88 -4.24 -6.55 1.51
CA THR A 88 -4.09 -5.58 2.60
C THR A 88 -3.16 -4.42 2.22
N CYS A 89 -2.01 -4.72 1.63
CA CYS A 89 -1.07 -3.68 1.19
C CYS A 89 -1.66 -2.82 0.06
N LEU A 90 -2.36 -3.44 -0.88
CA LEU A 90 -3.00 -2.78 -2.01
C LEU A 90 -4.10 -1.80 -1.55
N PHE A 91 -4.99 -2.26 -0.66
CA PHE A 91 -6.02 -1.43 -0.06
C PHE A 91 -5.43 -0.32 0.84
N GLY A 92 -4.30 -0.59 1.49
CA GLY A 92 -3.49 0.43 2.14
C GLY A 92 -3.13 1.56 1.18
N GLY A 93 -2.64 1.24 -0.02
CA GLY A 93 -2.39 2.20 -1.10
C GLY A 93 -3.63 2.99 -1.52
N LEU A 94 -4.73 2.28 -1.79
CA LEU A 94 -6.00 2.87 -2.25
C LEU A 94 -6.62 3.85 -1.24
N ALA A 95 -6.53 3.54 0.05
CA ALA A 95 -7.04 4.40 1.11
C ALA A 95 -6.40 5.81 1.11
N THR A 96 -5.19 5.94 0.56
CA THR A 96 -4.51 7.24 0.40
C THR A 96 -5.21 8.13 -0.63
N GLY A 97 -5.84 7.56 -1.66
CA GLY A 97 -6.65 8.32 -2.61
C GLY A 97 -7.83 9.03 -1.97
N PHE A 98 -8.56 8.34 -1.09
CA PHE A 98 -9.66 8.96 -0.32
C PHE A 98 -9.17 10.10 0.57
N THR A 99 -7.98 9.94 1.15
CA THR A 99 -7.35 10.99 1.95
C THR A 99 -7.00 12.22 1.10
N ILE A 100 -6.45 12.01 -0.09
CA ILE A 100 -6.16 13.09 -1.05
C ILE A 100 -7.45 13.80 -1.47
N ALA A 101 -8.50 13.04 -1.77
CA ALA A 101 -9.79 13.61 -2.18
C ALA A 101 -10.42 14.46 -1.06
N GLY A 102 -10.38 14.00 0.19
CA GLY A 102 -10.82 14.78 1.35
C GLY A 102 -9.95 16.03 1.61
N ASP A 103 -8.65 15.95 1.34
CA ASP A 103 -7.76 17.12 1.39
C ASP A 103 -8.11 18.15 0.31
N PHE A 104 -8.59 17.73 -0.86
CA PHE A 104 -9.12 18.64 -1.88
C PHE A 104 -10.45 19.28 -1.47
N GLN A 105 -11.39 18.49 -0.95
CA GLN A 105 -12.69 19.01 -0.48
C GLN A 105 -12.55 20.04 0.64
N SER A 106 -11.65 19.81 1.59
CA SER A 106 -11.38 20.75 2.69
C SER A 106 -10.56 21.98 2.29
N GLY A 107 -10.13 22.08 1.02
CA GLY A 107 -9.22 23.11 0.53
C GLY A 107 -7.78 22.99 1.06
N PHE A 108 -7.50 22.00 1.91
CA PHE A 108 -6.16 21.79 2.47
C PHE A 108 -5.13 21.49 1.38
N ALA A 109 -5.45 20.63 0.41
CA ALA A 109 -4.54 20.27 -0.69
C ALA A 109 -4.08 21.51 -1.46
N ARG A 110 -4.97 22.48 -1.72
CA ARG A 110 -4.62 23.73 -2.41
C ARG A 110 -3.67 24.59 -1.59
N ARG A 111 -3.90 24.73 -0.29
CA ARG A 111 -2.98 25.44 0.63
C ARG A 111 -1.62 24.74 0.71
N LEU A 112 -1.62 23.41 0.80
CA LEU A 112 -0.40 22.61 0.87
C LEU A 112 0.45 22.77 -0.40
N MET A 113 -0.17 22.73 -1.59
CA MET A 113 0.53 22.90 -2.87
C MET A 113 1.13 24.30 -3.07
N LEU A 114 0.67 25.31 -2.33
CA LEU A 114 1.25 26.66 -2.30
C LEU A 114 2.34 26.81 -1.24
N ALA A 115 2.20 26.12 -0.11
CA ALA A 115 3.12 26.22 1.02
C ALA A 115 4.44 25.44 0.81
N VAL A 116 4.41 24.37 0.01
CA VAL A 116 5.56 23.49 -0.19
C VAL A 116 6.32 23.87 -1.47
N ALA A 117 7.63 24.08 -1.35
CA ALA A 117 8.49 24.46 -2.46
C ALA A 117 8.59 23.37 -3.56
N ASP A 118 8.62 22.09 -3.19
CA ASP A 118 8.63 20.96 -4.12
C ASP A 118 7.38 20.07 -3.94
N ARG A 119 6.50 20.05 -4.93
CA ARG A 119 5.26 19.25 -4.91
C ARG A 119 5.53 17.75 -4.84
N ARG A 120 6.70 17.28 -5.27
CA ARG A 120 7.08 15.86 -5.17
C ARG A 120 7.19 15.41 -3.71
N SER A 121 7.54 16.31 -2.78
CA SER A 121 7.61 15.95 -1.36
C SER A 121 6.24 15.63 -0.78
N ILE A 122 5.16 16.13 -1.38
CA ILE A 122 3.79 15.77 -1.01
C ILE A 122 3.53 14.30 -1.33
N LEU A 123 3.86 13.87 -2.55
CA LEU A 123 3.70 12.48 -2.96
C LEU A 123 4.58 11.54 -2.12
N VAL A 124 5.83 11.92 -1.86
CA VAL A 124 6.72 11.14 -0.98
C VAL A 124 6.15 11.05 0.44
N GLY A 125 5.59 12.13 0.98
CA GLY A 125 4.92 12.10 2.29
C GLY A 125 3.74 11.12 2.33
N TYR A 126 2.91 11.10 1.29
CA TYR A 126 1.83 10.13 1.14
C TYR A 126 2.35 8.68 1.10
N VAL A 127 3.36 8.40 0.26
CA VAL A 127 3.98 7.08 0.15
C VAL A 127 4.57 6.64 1.49
N MET A 128 5.31 7.51 2.19
CA MET A 128 5.89 7.21 3.50
C MET A 128 4.81 6.85 4.53
N SER A 129 3.74 7.66 4.64
CA SER A 129 2.64 7.35 5.57
C SER A 129 1.93 6.04 5.22
N THR A 130 1.78 5.76 3.92
CA THR A 130 1.10 4.56 3.44
C THR A 130 1.93 3.32 3.71
N PHE A 131 3.24 3.40 3.49
CA PHE A 131 4.15 2.29 3.74
C PHE A 131 4.16 1.89 5.22
N VAL A 132 4.25 2.87 6.13
CA VAL A 132 4.18 2.63 7.58
C VAL A 132 2.84 1.99 7.95
N ARG A 133 1.73 2.54 7.44
CA ARG A 133 0.40 1.99 7.70
C ARG A 133 0.25 0.56 7.16
N ALA A 134 0.69 0.31 5.93
CA ALA A 134 0.64 -1.01 5.30
C ALA A 134 1.46 -2.03 6.08
N ALA A 135 2.63 -1.64 6.62
CA ALA A 135 3.43 -2.49 7.49
C ALA A 135 2.68 -2.85 8.79
N ILE A 136 2.04 -1.88 9.44
CA ILE A 136 1.23 -2.13 10.64
C ILE A 136 0.05 -3.07 10.32
N MET A 137 -0.69 -2.80 9.24
CA MET A 137 -1.83 -3.65 8.85
C MET A 137 -1.39 -5.06 8.46
N SER A 138 -0.25 -5.19 7.78
CA SER A 138 0.34 -6.49 7.44
C SER A 138 0.69 -7.29 8.69
N ALA A 139 1.23 -6.63 9.72
CA ALA A 139 1.51 -7.28 11.00
C ALA A 139 0.23 -7.77 11.68
N ILE A 140 -0.84 -6.97 11.67
CA ILE A 140 -2.16 -7.37 12.21
C ILE A 140 -2.71 -8.58 11.46
N VAL A 141 -2.71 -8.54 10.13
CA VAL A 141 -3.23 -9.64 9.30
C VAL A 141 -2.41 -10.92 9.50
N THR A 142 -1.09 -10.79 9.63
CA THR A 142 -0.21 -11.91 9.98
C THR A 142 -0.54 -12.48 11.36
N GLY A 143 -0.79 -11.64 12.36
CA GLY A 143 -1.20 -12.09 13.69
C GLY A 143 -2.53 -12.85 13.68
N VAL A 144 -3.52 -12.36 12.93
CA VAL A 144 -4.80 -13.06 12.76
C VAL A 144 -4.63 -14.38 12.02
N ALA A 145 -3.81 -14.41 10.96
CA ALA A 145 -3.51 -15.63 10.24
C ALA A 145 -2.78 -16.66 11.11
N ALA A 146 -1.85 -16.23 11.96
CA ALA A 146 -1.19 -17.09 12.94
C ALA A 146 -2.19 -17.73 13.91
N ILE A 147 -3.17 -16.96 14.41
CA ILE A 147 -4.25 -17.49 15.25
C ILE A 147 -5.12 -18.48 14.47
N ALA A 148 -5.30 -18.26 13.16
CA ALA A 148 -6.07 -19.13 12.27
C ALA A 148 -5.30 -20.38 11.79
N GLY A 149 -4.07 -20.62 12.28
CA GLY A 149 -3.26 -21.79 11.92
C GLY A 149 -2.34 -21.60 10.73
N LEU A 150 -1.83 -20.38 10.49
CA LEU A 150 -0.78 -20.13 9.51
C LEU A 150 0.50 -20.90 9.87
N GLU A 151 0.95 -21.74 8.95
CA GLU A 151 2.23 -22.43 9.05
C GLU A 151 3.28 -21.69 8.22
N VAL A 152 4.40 -21.32 8.84
CA VAL A 152 5.46 -20.55 8.17
C VAL A 152 6.48 -21.52 7.59
N LEU A 153 6.47 -21.71 6.27
CA LEU A 153 7.38 -22.62 5.57
C LEU A 153 8.70 -21.96 5.11
N GLY A 154 8.70 -20.64 4.92
CA GLY A 154 9.82 -19.93 4.31
C GLY A 154 10.96 -19.64 5.28
N SER A 155 12.17 -19.58 4.74
CA SER A 155 13.34 -19.04 5.44
C SER A 155 13.21 -17.52 5.69
N ILE A 156 13.98 -16.97 6.63
CA ILE A 156 13.94 -15.53 6.97
C ILE A 156 14.09 -14.63 5.73
N PRO A 157 15.02 -14.88 4.78
CA PRO A 157 15.15 -14.08 3.57
C PRO A 157 13.91 -14.14 2.66
N GLU A 158 13.27 -15.31 2.53
CA GLU A 158 12.07 -15.49 1.70
C GLU A 158 10.87 -14.75 2.30
N LEU A 159 10.71 -14.82 3.63
CA LEU A 159 9.68 -14.05 4.33
C LEU A 159 9.92 -12.55 4.16
N ALA A 160 11.16 -12.09 4.33
CA ALA A 160 11.51 -10.68 4.11
C ALA A 160 11.19 -10.25 2.67
N ALA A 161 11.54 -11.06 1.67
CA ALA A 161 11.24 -10.79 0.28
C ALA A 161 9.73 -10.73 0.00
N MET A 162 8.95 -11.65 0.59
CA MET A 162 7.48 -11.66 0.48
C MET A 162 6.87 -10.38 1.06
N TYR A 163 7.27 -9.97 2.27
CA TYR A 163 6.75 -8.74 2.87
C TYR A 163 7.21 -7.49 2.11
N LEU A 164 8.44 -7.46 1.61
CA LEU A 164 8.91 -6.35 0.77
C LEU A 164 8.11 -6.24 -0.53
N LEU A 165 7.82 -7.38 -1.18
CA LEU A 165 6.98 -7.44 -2.37
C LEU A 165 5.57 -6.94 -2.06
N ALA A 166 4.96 -7.42 -0.97
CA ALA A 166 3.64 -6.98 -0.54
C ALA A 166 3.62 -5.47 -0.25
N LEU A 167 4.59 -4.96 0.50
CA LEU A 167 4.68 -3.53 0.81
C LEU A 167 4.93 -2.68 -0.45
N SER A 168 5.63 -3.18 -1.45
CA SER A 168 5.79 -2.49 -2.74
C SER A 168 4.45 -2.28 -3.45
N LEU A 169 3.49 -3.19 -3.31
CA LEU A 169 2.13 -3.00 -3.84
C LEU A 169 1.40 -1.84 -3.17
N SER A 170 1.70 -1.54 -1.90
CA SER A 170 1.14 -0.35 -1.26
C SER A 170 1.64 0.94 -1.92
N ILE A 171 2.87 0.95 -2.43
CA ILE A 171 3.44 2.06 -3.20
C ILE A 171 2.72 2.16 -4.55
N CYS A 172 2.60 1.04 -5.29
CA CYS A 172 1.86 1.01 -6.55
C CYS A 172 0.42 1.51 -6.40
N GLY A 173 -0.30 1.00 -5.40
CA GLY A 173 -1.66 1.43 -5.07
C GLY A 173 -1.71 2.91 -4.69
N THR A 174 -0.74 3.42 -3.93
CA THR A 174 -0.65 4.84 -3.59
C THR A 174 -0.43 5.70 -4.83
N LEU A 175 0.49 5.31 -5.72
CA LEU A 175 0.81 6.07 -6.93
C LEU A 175 -0.38 6.10 -7.90
N TRP A 176 -1.06 4.96 -8.08
CA TRP A 176 -2.31 4.88 -8.84
C TRP A 176 -3.38 5.79 -8.23
N ALA A 177 -3.65 5.63 -6.94
CA ALA A 177 -4.67 6.38 -6.22
C ALA A 177 -4.41 7.88 -6.24
N ALA A 178 -3.17 8.29 -6.00
CA ALA A 178 -2.75 9.67 -6.08
C ALA A 178 -2.90 10.21 -7.50
N GLY A 179 -2.46 9.47 -8.52
CA GLY A 179 -2.59 9.87 -9.93
C GLY A 179 -4.04 10.16 -10.32
N VAL A 180 -4.95 9.24 -9.98
CA VAL A 180 -6.39 9.42 -10.22
C VAL A 180 -6.94 10.63 -9.46
N MET A 181 -6.64 10.75 -8.17
CA MET A 181 -7.26 11.78 -7.31
C MET A 181 -6.67 13.18 -7.51
N PHE A 182 -5.41 13.31 -7.89
CA PHE A 182 -4.85 14.61 -8.31
C PHE A 182 -5.46 15.12 -9.61
N ARG A 183 -5.93 14.21 -10.47
CA ARG A 183 -6.60 14.52 -11.74
C ARG A 183 -8.08 14.80 -11.57
N ALA A 184 -8.81 13.91 -10.89
CA ALA A 184 -10.25 14.02 -10.67
C ALA A 184 -10.63 15.03 -9.59
N ARG A 185 -9.91 15.02 -8.46
CA ARG A 185 -10.15 15.87 -7.27
C ARG A 185 -11.56 15.76 -6.69
N ASP A 186 -12.22 14.62 -6.92
CA ASP A 186 -13.57 14.33 -6.49
C ASP A 186 -13.64 12.92 -5.88
N PRO A 187 -14.08 12.76 -4.61
CA PRO A 187 -14.28 11.45 -4.01
C PRO A 187 -15.27 10.55 -4.74
N GLN A 188 -16.19 11.11 -5.54
CA GLN A 188 -17.13 10.32 -6.35
C GLN A 188 -16.42 9.45 -7.39
N ILE A 189 -15.16 9.75 -7.72
CA ILE A 189 -14.30 8.97 -8.64
C ILE A 189 -13.62 7.79 -7.94
N ALA A 190 -13.86 7.57 -6.64
CA ALA A 190 -13.30 6.45 -5.89
C ALA A 190 -13.54 5.06 -6.52
N PRO A 191 -14.73 4.73 -7.08
CA PRO A 191 -14.92 3.44 -7.76
C PRO A 191 -13.97 3.23 -8.94
N ALA A 192 -13.69 4.28 -9.72
CA ALA A 192 -12.76 4.21 -10.86
C ALA A 192 -11.31 3.95 -10.42
N MET A 193 -10.98 4.27 -9.16
CA MET A 193 -9.69 3.94 -8.56
C MET A 193 -9.65 2.50 -8.03
N GLN A 194 -10.74 2.01 -7.43
CA GLN A 194 -10.80 0.69 -6.80
C GLN A 194 -10.98 -0.46 -7.82
N ILE A 195 -11.88 -0.30 -8.80
CA ILE A 195 -12.24 -1.39 -9.73
C ILE A 195 -11.03 -1.94 -10.49
N PRO A 196 -10.15 -1.13 -11.10
CA PRO A 196 -9.00 -1.66 -11.85
C PRO A 196 -8.02 -2.44 -10.97
N MET A 197 -7.81 -1.98 -9.73
CA MET A 197 -6.94 -2.65 -8.77
C MET A 197 -7.54 -3.97 -8.28
N PHE A 198 -8.86 -4.00 -8.10
CA PHE A 198 -9.59 -5.21 -7.74
C PHE A 198 -9.53 -6.24 -8.87
N ILE A 199 -9.75 -5.82 -10.12
CA ILE A 199 -9.60 -6.70 -11.29
C ILE A 199 -8.16 -7.23 -11.37
N ALA A 200 -7.16 -6.37 -11.20
CA ALA A 200 -5.76 -6.76 -11.28
C ALA A 200 -5.37 -7.84 -10.23
N ILE A 201 -5.85 -7.71 -8.99
CA ILE A 201 -5.54 -8.69 -7.94
C ILE A 201 -6.34 -9.99 -8.07
N PHE A 202 -7.57 -9.94 -8.60
CA PHE A 202 -8.40 -11.13 -8.84
C PHE A 202 -8.01 -11.91 -10.09
N LEU A 203 -7.38 -11.26 -11.06
CA LEU A 203 -6.86 -11.93 -12.27
C LEU A 203 -5.56 -12.71 -11.99
N ALA A 204 -4.87 -12.40 -10.89
CA ALA A 204 -3.69 -13.14 -10.49
C ALA A 204 -4.07 -14.58 -10.06
N PRO A 205 -3.23 -15.59 -10.35
CA PRO A 205 -3.49 -16.99 -9.98
C PRO A 205 -3.23 -17.22 -8.48
N VAL A 206 -4.10 -16.65 -7.65
CA VAL A 206 -3.93 -16.58 -6.19
C VAL A 206 -4.81 -17.58 -5.44
N TYR A 207 -5.88 -18.08 -6.07
CA TYR A 207 -6.83 -18.98 -5.41
C TYR A 207 -6.49 -20.46 -5.57
N VAL A 208 -5.85 -20.82 -6.69
CA VAL A 208 -5.50 -22.19 -7.08
C VAL A 208 -4.17 -22.14 -7.88
N PRO A 209 -3.29 -23.15 -7.76
CA PRO A 209 -2.09 -23.28 -8.59
C PRO A 209 -2.36 -23.10 -10.09
N LEU A 210 -1.42 -22.48 -10.79
CA LEU A 210 -1.56 -22.17 -12.22
C LEU A 210 -1.82 -23.41 -13.08
N ASP A 211 -1.20 -24.54 -12.73
CA ASP A 211 -1.32 -25.80 -13.45
C ASP A 211 -2.73 -26.41 -13.37
N LEU A 212 -3.54 -26.00 -12.38
CA LEU A 212 -4.94 -26.41 -12.23
C LEU A 212 -5.92 -25.44 -12.91
N LEU A 213 -5.43 -24.30 -13.41
CA LEU A 213 -6.23 -23.29 -14.14
C LEU A 213 -6.20 -23.51 -15.66
N THR A 214 -5.29 -24.33 -16.16
CA THR A 214 -5.26 -24.77 -17.56
C THR A 214 -6.15 -25.99 -17.72
N GLY A 215 -7.36 -25.79 -18.26
CA GLY A 215 -8.23 -26.86 -18.77
C GLY A 215 -7.91 -27.20 -20.22
#